data_AF-A0A821PLM3-F1
#
_entry.id   AF-A0A821PLM3-F1
#
_cell.length_a   1.000
_cell.length_b   1.000
_cell.length_c   1.000
_cell.angle_alpha   90.00
_cell.angle_beta   90.00
_cell.angle_gamma   90.00
#
_symmetry.space_group_name_H-M   'P 1'
#
loop_
_entity.id
_entity.type
_entity.pdbx_description
1 polymer ?
#
loop_
_entity_poly.entity_id
_entity_poly.type
_entity_poly.pdbx_seq_one_letter_code
_entity_poly.pdbx_strand_id
1 'polypeptide(L)'
;MAIDDDGYLHLSGNMHVVPLIYFRTAQSLNASTFVELNRMIGIDENRTTYPMFMRGLENEFIFTYRSGMSGDGNQIYNLYDLKTKTWKRLLDKLLTDDEGKRNAYFDGPIKGPDGYFHLAWVWRESPDASTYHDLSYARSKDLVSWETGA
;
A
#
# COMPACT_ATOMS: atom_id res chain seq x y z
N MET A 1 11.46 -2.49 2.17
CA MET A 1 12.53 -1.71 1.49
C MET A 1 12.52 -2.08 0.01
N ALA A 2 12.79 -1.12 -0.87
CA ALA A 2 12.95 -1.37 -2.31
C ALA A 2 13.87 -0.32 -2.95
N ILE A 3 14.23 -0.52 -4.22
CA ILE A 3 15.04 0.41 -5.01
C ILE A 3 14.18 0.91 -6.18
N ASP A 4 14.19 2.22 -6.40
CA ASP A 4 13.54 2.83 -7.58
C ASP A 4 14.43 2.74 -8.83
N ASP A 5 13.92 3.19 -9.99
CA ASP A 5 14.64 3.03 -11.26
C ASP A 5 15.84 3.97 -11.42
N ASP A 6 15.94 5.01 -10.57
CA ASP A 6 17.11 5.89 -10.47
C ASP A 6 18.14 5.37 -9.45
N GLY A 7 17.87 4.21 -8.84
CA GLY A 7 18.75 3.53 -7.88
C GLY A 7 18.70 4.08 -6.46
N TYR A 8 17.75 4.96 -6.11
CA TYR A 8 17.58 5.38 -4.72
C TYR A 8 16.93 4.26 -3.91
N LEU A 9 17.44 4.03 -2.70
CA LEU A 9 16.85 3.06 -1.78
C LEU A 9 15.73 3.75 -1.02
N HIS A 10 14.58 3.07 -0.94
CA HIS A 10 13.41 3.49 -0.19
C HIS A 10 13.16 2.53 0.96
N LEU A 11 13.02 3.08 2.17
CA LEU A 11 12.85 2.31 3.39
C LEU A 11 11.65 2.86 4.18
N SER A 12 10.79 1.95 4.63
CA SER A 12 9.67 2.23 5.51
C SER A 12 9.42 1.00 6.37
N GLY A 13 9.10 1.20 7.65
CA GLY A 13 8.99 0.12 8.64
C GLY A 13 8.79 0.66 10.04
N ASN A 14 8.68 -0.24 11.03
CA ASN A 14 8.45 0.09 12.44
C ASN A 14 7.12 0.82 12.69
N MET A 15 6.05 0.41 12.00
CA MET A 15 4.75 1.08 12.08
C MET A 15 3.63 0.14 12.50
N HIS A 16 2.92 0.53 13.55
CA HIS A 16 1.68 -0.09 13.98
C HIS A 16 0.75 1.00 14.53
N VAL A 17 -0.09 1.56 13.66
CA VAL A 17 -0.99 2.70 13.97
C VAL A 17 -0.21 3.93 14.46
N VAL A 18 0.87 4.27 13.75
CA VAL A 18 1.72 5.45 14.04
C VAL A 18 1.91 6.29 12.77
N PRO A 19 2.40 7.54 12.87
CA PRO A 19 2.74 8.33 11.70
C PRO A 19 3.72 7.61 10.77
N LEU A 20 3.62 7.91 9.47
CA LEU A 20 4.45 7.32 8.43
C LEU A 20 5.94 7.54 8.74
N ILE A 21 6.66 6.43 8.86
CA ILE A 21 8.12 6.39 8.95
C ILE A 21 8.64 6.02 7.57
N TYR A 22 9.29 6.97 6.90
CA TYR A 22 9.77 6.79 5.53
C TYR A 22 11.10 7.52 5.31
N PHE A 23 12.04 6.79 4.73
CA PHE A 23 13.37 7.25 4.36
C PHE A 23 13.65 6.98 2.89
N ARG A 24 14.46 7.84 2.29
CA ARG A 24 15.07 7.60 0.98
C ARG A 24 16.56 7.96 1.04
N THR A 25 17.41 7.29 0.28
CA THR A 25 18.81 7.76 0.16
C THR A 25 18.88 9.12 -0.54
N ALA A 26 19.88 9.93 -0.18
CA ALA A 26 20.20 11.18 -0.87
C ALA A 26 21.06 10.92 -2.11
N GLN A 27 21.70 9.75 -2.20
CA GLN A 27 22.48 9.31 -3.35
C GLN A 27 22.03 7.92 -3.82
N SER A 28 22.09 7.70 -5.13
CA SER A 28 21.78 6.40 -5.75
C SER A 28 22.75 5.33 -5.23
N LEU A 29 22.20 4.16 -4.91
CA LEU A 29 22.91 2.96 -4.47
C LEU A 29 23.83 3.14 -3.24
N ASN A 30 23.62 4.18 -2.43
CA ASN A 30 24.42 4.48 -1.24
C ASN A 30 23.58 4.47 0.04
N ALA A 31 23.52 3.31 0.70
CA ALA A 31 22.73 3.10 1.92
C ALA A 31 23.18 3.97 3.12
N SER A 32 24.39 4.52 3.12
CA SER A 32 24.86 5.43 4.18
C SER A 32 24.25 6.83 4.10
N THR A 33 23.44 7.11 3.08
CA THR A 33 22.90 8.45 2.80
C THR A 33 21.39 8.54 3.01
N PHE A 34 20.79 7.64 3.80
CA PHE A 34 19.36 7.76 4.14
C PHE A 34 19.04 9.11 4.79
N VAL A 35 18.02 9.76 4.25
CA VAL A 35 17.38 10.93 4.85
C VAL A 35 15.96 10.56 5.26
N GLU A 36 15.57 11.04 6.43
CA GLU A 36 14.21 10.91 6.94
C GLU A 36 13.29 11.89 6.22
N LEU A 37 12.21 11.38 5.64
CA LEU A 37 11.23 12.17 4.88
C LEU A 37 9.88 12.22 5.61
N ASN A 38 9.46 11.10 6.22
CA ASN A 38 8.22 10.95 7.02
C ASN A 38 6.94 11.48 6.37
N ARG A 39 6.95 11.61 5.04
CA ARG A 39 5.83 12.11 4.26
C ARG A 39 5.92 11.61 2.84
N MET A 40 4.78 11.21 2.28
CA MET A 40 4.63 10.96 0.85
C MET A 40 3.80 12.08 0.22
N ILE A 41 2.50 12.08 0.51
CA ILE A 41 1.50 13.07 0.07
C ILE A 41 1.06 13.92 1.26
N GLY A 42 1.19 13.41 2.49
CA GLY A 42 0.70 14.04 3.72
C GLY A 42 -0.78 13.82 4.00
N ILE A 43 -1.43 12.91 3.28
CA ILE A 43 -2.85 12.57 3.46
C ILE A 43 -2.93 11.08 3.80
N ASP A 44 -3.70 10.74 4.84
CA ASP A 44 -3.83 9.38 5.38
C ASP A 44 -2.50 8.81 5.92
N GLU A 45 -1.58 9.65 6.43
CA GLU A 45 -0.22 9.21 6.84
C GLU A 45 0.00 9.22 8.36
N ASN A 46 -1.03 9.49 9.17
CA ASN A 46 -0.88 9.62 10.64
C ASN A 46 -1.08 8.31 11.40
N ARG A 47 -1.69 7.29 10.78
CA ARG A 47 -2.09 6.01 11.42
C ARG A 47 -1.72 4.83 10.51
N THR A 48 -0.44 4.64 10.25
CA THR A 48 0.05 3.71 9.24
C THR A 48 0.44 2.35 9.82
N THR A 49 0.18 1.29 9.06
CA THR A 49 0.55 -0.10 9.37
C THR A 49 0.84 -0.86 8.06
N TYR A 50 1.66 -1.92 8.12
CA TYR A 50 1.95 -2.83 6.99
C TYR A 50 2.48 -2.15 5.71
N PRO A 51 3.62 -1.44 5.78
CA PRO A 51 4.23 -0.83 4.59
C PRO A 51 4.74 -1.88 3.61
N MET A 52 4.45 -1.70 2.33
CA MET A 52 4.98 -2.54 1.25
C MET A 52 5.31 -1.70 0.02
N PHE A 53 6.48 -1.93 -0.56
CA PHE A 53 6.84 -1.42 -1.88
C PHE A 53 6.58 -2.50 -2.92
N MET A 54 6.06 -2.12 -4.09
CA MET A 54 5.76 -3.04 -5.17
C MET A 54 5.93 -2.37 -6.55
N ARG A 55 5.87 -3.18 -7.61
CA ARG A 55 5.91 -2.73 -9.01
C ARG A 55 4.57 -2.93 -9.70
N GLY A 56 4.12 -1.91 -10.42
CA GLY A 56 2.93 -1.94 -11.27
C GLY A 56 3.14 -2.72 -12.57
N LEU A 57 2.15 -2.68 -13.47
CA LEU A 57 2.22 -3.37 -14.75
C LEU A 57 3.32 -2.80 -15.64
N GLU A 58 3.41 -1.48 -15.71
CA GLU A 58 4.39 -0.71 -16.50
C GLU A 58 5.65 -0.40 -15.67
N ASN A 59 5.96 -1.25 -14.69
CA ASN A 59 7.07 -1.10 -13.75
C ASN A 59 6.99 0.16 -12.85
N GLU A 60 5.80 0.72 -12.68
CA GLU A 60 5.58 1.86 -11.80
C GLU A 60 6.03 1.55 -10.37
N PHE A 61 6.69 2.50 -9.70
CA PHE A 61 7.10 2.31 -8.32
C PHE A 61 5.99 2.73 -7.36
N ILE A 62 5.42 1.73 -6.67
CA ILE A 62 4.21 1.88 -5.86
C ILE A 62 4.54 1.59 -4.40
N PHE A 63 3.92 2.34 -3.49
CA PHE A 63 3.92 2.07 -2.07
C PHE A 63 2.50 1.87 -1.58
N THR A 64 2.28 0.82 -0.80
CA THR A 64 1.00 0.52 -0.20
C THR A 64 1.12 0.32 1.31
N TYR A 65 0.09 0.73 2.03
CA TYR A 65 0.02 0.64 3.48
C TYR A 65 -1.44 0.70 3.94
N ARG A 66 -1.71 0.19 5.13
CA ARG A 66 -3.00 0.36 5.79
C ARG A 66 -3.00 1.65 6.61
N SER A 67 -3.95 2.53 6.33
CA SER A 67 -4.21 3.73 7.13
C SER A 67 -5.43 3.52 8.03
N GLY A 68 -5.28 3.83 9.32
CA GLY A 68 -6.33 3.74 10.31
C GLY A 68 -6.05 2.71 11.40
N MET A 69 -7.10 2.16 12.02
CA MET A 69 -7.02 1.23 13.14
C MET A 69 -7.96 0.03 12.96
N SER A 70 -8.00 -0.89 13.91
CA SER A 70 -9.04 -1.92 13.92
C SER A 70 -10.41 -1.23 14.03
N GLY A 71 -11.31 -1.48 13.09
CA GLY A 71 -12.63 -0.84 13.03
C GLY A 71 -12.77 0.18 11.90
N ASP A 72 -11.67 0.75 11.42
CA ASP A 72 -11.62 1.90 10.51
C ASP A 72 -10.27 1.87 9.80
N GLY A 73 -10.11 0.97 8.82
CA GLY A 73 -8.81 0.69 8.21
C GLY A 73 -8.88 0.56 6.70
N ASN A 74 -8.16 1.42 6.00
CA ASN A 74 -8.18 1.53 4.55
C ASN A 74 -6.83 1.16 3.93
N GLN A 75 -6.84 0.40 2.85
CA GLN A 75 -5.64 0.14 2.07
C GLN A 75 -5.37 1.32 1.13
N ILE A 76 -4.19 1.91 1.27
CA ILE A 76 -3.76 3.07 0.50
C ILE A 76 -2.70 2.63 -0.53
N TYR A 77 -2.74 3.23 -1.71
CA TYR A 77 -1.74 3.03 -2.77
C TYR A 77 -1.24 4.38 -3.26
N ASN A 78 0.06 4.61 -3.18
CA ASN A 78 0.72 5.80 -3.68
C ASN A 78 1.67 5.42 -4.82
N LEU A 79 1.73 6.26 -5.84
CA LEU A 79 2.60 6.14 -7.01
C LEU A 79 3.73 7.17 -6.91
N TYR A 80 4.96 6.71 -7.08
CA TYR A 80 6.15 7.57 -7.09
C TYR A 80 6.43 8.13 -8.49
N ASP A 81 6.74 9.42 -8.56
CA ASP A 81 7.23 10.10 -9.75
C ASP A 81 8.75 10.27 -9.65
N LEU A 82 9.49 9.64 -10.56
CA LEU A 82 10.96 9.69 -10.59
C LEU A 82 11.50 11.09 -10.90
N LYS A 83 10.82 11.84 -11.77
CA LYS A 83 11.29 13.16 -12.23
C LYS A 83 11.20 14.19 -11.12
N THR A 84 10.07 14.23 -10.43
CA THR A 84 9.84 15.18 -9.34
C THR A 84 10.29 14.64 -7.99
N LYS A 85 10.54 13.32 -7.89
CA LYS A 85 10.90 12.62 -6.66
C LYS A 85 9.82 12.74 -5.57
N THR A 86 8.56 12.81 -5.99
CA THR A 86 7.39 12.97 -5.13
C THR A 86 6.41 11.80 -5.28
N TRP A 87 5.44 11.70 -4.37
CA TRP A 87 4.38 10.71 -4.43
C TRP A 87 3.04 11.36 -4.82
N LYS A 88 2.15 10.58 -5.44
CA LYS A 88 0.74 10.91 -5.69
C LYS A 88 -0.16 9.73 -5.36
N ARG A 89 -1.43 9.98 -5.08
CA ARG A 89 -2.40 8.92 -4.78
C ARG A 89 -2.70 8.15 -6.07
N LEU A 90 -2.71 6.82 -6.00
CA LEU A 90 -3.03 5.98 -7.17
C LEU A 90 -4.53 5.86 -7.39
N LEU A 91 -5.29 5.67 -6.31
CA LEU A 91 -6.74 5.50 -6.35
C LEU A 91 -7.47 6.74 -5.85
N ASP A 92 -8.38 7.28 -6.67
CA ASP A 92 -9.25 8.40 -6.28
C ASP A 92 -10.29 8.00 -5.23
N LYS A 93 -10.56 6.70 -5.08
CA LYS A 93 -11.52 6.13 -4.13
C LYS A 93 -10.89 4.99 -3.35
N LEU A 94 -11.47 4.70 -2.19
CA LEU A 94 -11.11 3.53 -1.40
C LEU A 94 -11.44 2.26 -2.18
N LEU A 95 -10.57 1.25 -2.06
CA LEU A 95 -10.73 -0.03 -2.74
C LEU A 95 -11.90 -0.85 -2.17
N THR A 96 -12.14 -0.70 -0.87
CA THR A 96 -13.27 -1.29 -0.15
C THR A 96 -14.03 -0.19 0.58
N ASP A 97 -15.35 -0.34 0.61
CA ASP A 97 -16.22 0.42 1.52
C ASP A 97 -16.58 -0.50 2.68
N ASP A 98 -16.17 -0.13 3.88
CA ASP A 98 -16.45 -0.90 5.09
C ASP A 98 -17.77 -0.49 5.78
N GLU A 99 -18.46 0.52 5.22
CA GLU A 99 -19.68 1.14 5.75
C GLU A 99 -19.54 1.60 7.22
N GLY A 100 -18.31 1.75 7.73
CA GLY A 100 -18.01 1.97 9.14
C GLY A 100 -18.40 0.83 10.08
N LYS A 101 -18.59 -0.40 9.56
CA LYS A 101 -19.10 -1.55 10.32
C LYS A 101 -18.10 -2.71 10.45
N ARG A 102 -17.20 -2.86 9.48
CA ARG A 102 -16.28 -4.01 9.39
C ARG A 102 -14.89 -3.57 8.92
N ASN A 103 -13.97 -4.50 8.72
CA ASN A 103 -12.66 -4.20 8.13
C ASN A 103 -12.27 -5.25 7.12
N ALA A 104 -11.67 -4.81 6.02
CA ALA A 104 -10.97 -5.69 5.09
C ALA A 104 -9.53 -5.91 5.55
N TYR A 105 -9.11 -7.17 5.58
CA TYR A 105 -7.72 -7.57 5.79
C TYR A 105 -7.20 -8.22 4.51
N PHE A 106 -6.37 -7.48 3.79
CA PHE A 106 -5.89 -7.84 2.47
C PHE A 106 -4.69 -8.78 2.52
N ASP A 107 -4.66 -9.71 1.57
CA ASP A 107 -3.49 -10.43 1.14
C ASP A 107 -3.21 -10.10 -0.34
N GLY A 108 -2.02 -9.57 -0.58
CA GLY A 108 -1.62 -8.97 -1.87
C GLY A 108 -1.83 -7.45 -1.95
N PRO A 109 -1.90 -6.88 -3.17
CA PRO A 109 -2.02 -7.58 -4.45
C PRO A 109 -0.71 -8.21 -4.95
N ILE A 110 -0.82 -9.38 -5.59
CA ILE A 110 0.32 -10.12 -6.16
C ILE A 110 0.14 -10.26 -7.67
N LYS A 111 1.17 -9.94 -8.46
CA LYS A 111 1.15 -10.13 -9.91
C LYS A 111 1.24 -11.62 -10.26
N GLY A 112 0.21 -12.15 -10.91
CA GLY A 112 0.11 -13.51 -11.40
C GLY A 112 0.79 -13.69 -12.76
N PRO A 113 1.01 -14.95 -13.19
CA PRO A 113 1.58 -15.28 -14.50
C PRO A 113 0.63 -14.96 -15.67
N ASP A 114 -0.65 -14.73 -15.40
CA ASP A 114 -1.68 -14.31 -16.36
C ASP A 114 -1.65 -12.79 -16.65
N GLY A 115 -0.76 -12.05 -15.99
CA GLY A 115 -0.60 -10.61 -16.13
C GLY A 115 -1.57 -9.78 -15.29
N TYR A 116 -2.37 -10.41 -14.42
CA TYR A 116 -3.23 -9.71 -13.47
C TYR A 116 -2.59 -9.59 -12.10
N PHE A 117 -2.94 -8.54 -11.37
CA PHE A 117 -2.76 -8.44 -9.93
C PHE A 117 -3.95 -9.07 -9.23
N HIS A 118 -3.68 -10.03 -8.36
CA HIS A 118 -4.68 -10.75 -7.59
C HIS A 118 -4.70 -10.23 -6.16
N LEU A 119 -5.88 -9.92 -5.66
CA LEU A 119 -6.11 -9.44 -4.31
C LEU A 119 -7.18 -10.30 -3.65
N ALA A 120 -6.86 -10.84 -2.49
CA ALA A 120 -7.83 -11.51 -1.63
C ALA A 120 -7.96 -10.75 -0.31
N TRP A 121 -9.11 -10.85 0.34
CA TRP A 121 -9.26 -10.33 1.69
C TRP A 121 -10.34 -11.09 2.46
N VAL A 122 -10.27 -10.98 3.78
CA VAL A 122 -11.33 -11.42 4.68
C VAL A 122 -11.94 -10.22 5.38
N TRP A 123 -13.21 -10.34 5.76
CA TRP A 123 -13.92 -9.34 6.53
C TRP A 123 -13.82 -9.63 8.02
N ARG A 124 -13.82 -8.57 8.82
CA ARG A 124 -13.84 -8.68 10.28
C ARG A 124 -14.80 -7.66 10.89
N GLU A 125 -15.76 -8.15 11.66
CA GLU A 125 -16.82 -7.31 12.26
C GLU A 125 -16.34 -6.59 13.54
N SER A 126 -15.39 -7.15 14.29
CA SER A 126 -14.94 -6.55 15.57
C SER A 126 -13.42 -6.70 15.76
N PRO A 127 -12.82 -6.15 16.83
CA PRO A 127 -11.42 -6.42 17.15
C PRO A 127 -11.09 -7.89 17.43
N ASP A 128 -12.09 -8.72 17.77
CA ASP A 128 -11.89 -10.15 18.02
C ASP A 128 -11.60 -10.91 16.71
N ALA A 129 -10.49 -11.65 16.70
CA ALA A 129 -10.11 -12.50 15.58
C ALA A 129 -11.11 -13.63 15.30
N SER A 130 -11.95 -14.03 16.27
CA SER A 130 -13.02 -14.99 16.02
C SER A 130 -14.08 -14.48 15.03
N THR A 131 -14.13 -13.16 14.80
CA THR A 131 -15.09 -12.50 13.91
C THR A 131 -14.57 -12.33 12.48
N TYR A 132 -13.52 -13.05 12.09
CA TYR A 132 -13.15 -13.16 10.67
C TYR A 132 -14.17 -14.00 9.90
N HIS A 133 -14.62 -13.52 8.75
CA HIS A 133 -15.54 -14.24 7.87
C HIS A 133 -15.35 -13.84 6.41
N ASP A 134 -15.98 -14.60 5.52
CA ASP A 134 -16.12 -14.38 4.08
C ASP A 134 -14.83 -14.02 3.33
N LEU A 135 -14.28 -15.00 2.61
CA LEU A 135 -13.21 -14.77 1.66
C LEU A 135 -13.74 -14.02 0.44
N SER A 136 -13.14 -12.87 0.17
CA SER A 136 -13.42 -12.03 -0.99
C SER A 136 -12.21 -11.95 -1.91
N TYR A 137 -12.45 -11.69 -3.19
CA TYR A 137 -11.41 -11.67 -4.21
C TYR A 137 -11.74 -10.68 -5.32
N ALA A 138 -10.70 -10.00 -5.81
CA ALA A 138 -10.73 -9.17 -6.99
C ALA A 138 -9.40 -9.28 -7.75
N ARG A 139 -9.41 -8.97 -9.04
CA ARG A 139 -8.20 -8.84 -9.84
C ARG A 139 -8.18 -7.55 -10.65
N SER A 140 -6.99 -7.10 -11.02
CA SER A 140 -6.80 -5.87 -11.79
C SER A 140 -5.60 -5.99 -12.73
N LYS A 141 -5.63 -5.33 -13.88
CA LYS A 141 -4.43 -5.21 -14.74
C LYS A 141 -3.53 -4.04 -14.35
N ASP A 142 -4.14 -2.95 -13.88
CA ASP A 142 -3.51 -1.64 -13.70
C ASP A 142 -3.49 -1.17 -12.23
N LEU A 143 -3.97 -2.02 -11.30
CA LEU A 143 -4.21 -1.73 -9.89
C LEU A 143 -5.26 -0.63 -9.64
N VAL A 144 -5.90 -0.10 -10.68
CA VAL A 144 -6.90 0.98 -10.62
C VAL A 144 -8.31 0.45 -10.90
N SER A 145 -8.43 -0.34 -11.96
CA SER A 145 -9.67 -0.95 -12.43
C SER A 145 -9.74 -2.40 -11.94
N TRP A 146 -10.70 -2.70 -11.08
CA TRP A 146 -10.85 -4.01 -10.44
C TRP A 146 -12.09 -4.75 -10.95
N GLU A 147 -11.95 -6.06 -11.16
CA GLU A 147 -13.04 -6.96 -11.56
C GLU A 147 -13.11 -8.17 -10.63
N THR A 148 -14.30 -8.78 -10.54
CA THR A 148 -14.47 -10.04 -9.81
C THR A 148 -13.68 -11.16 -10.49
N GLY A 149 -13.29 -12.18 -9.71
CA GLY A 149 -12.81 -13.43 -10.30
C GLY A 149 -13.87 -14.08 -11.17
N ALA A 150 -13.43 -14.68 -12.28
CA ALA A 150 -14.28 -15.53 -13.11
C ALA A 150 -14.52 -16.89 -12.44
#